data_AF-A0A534NP17-F1
#
_entry.id   AF-A0A534NP17-F1
#
_cell.length_a   1.000
_cell.length_b   1.000
_cell.length_c   1.000
_cell.angle_alpha   90.00
_cell.angle_beta   90.00
_cell.angle_gamma   90.00
#
_symmetry.space_group_name_H-M   'P 1'
#
loop_
_entity.id
_entity.type
_entity.pdbx_description
1 polymer ?
#
loop_
_entity_poly.entity_id
_entity_poly.type
_entity_poly.pdbx_seq_one_letter_code
_entity_poly.pdbx_strand_id
1 'polypeptide(L)'
;MLVGPEYEDLEVWYPKLRLEEAGFEVKLAGLGEREYRGKHGYPCKVDGRVADFPATSLAGIVAPGGWAPDKIRRDAEALRRVREIHQ
;
A
#
# COMPACT_ATOMS: atom_id res chain seq x y z
N MET A 1 -1.89 1.87 -2.86
CA MET A 1 -1.60 2.08 -1.43
C MET A 1 -0.73 0.93 -0.95
N LEU A 2 0.46 1.20 -0.40
CA LEU A 2 1.29 0.13 0.17
C LEU A 2 0.82 -0.22 1.58
N VAL A 3 0.69 -1.50 1.89
CA VAL A 3 0.26 -1.99 3.21
C VAL A 3 1.13 -3.15 3.65
N GLY A 4 1.41 -3.20 4.95
CA GLY A 4 2.09 -4.32 5.59
C GLY A 4 1.63 -4.48 7.03
N PRO A 5 2.23 -5.42 7.79
CA PRO A 5 1.87 -5.61 9.19
C PRO A 5 2.22 -4.35 9.99
N GLU A 6 1.36 -3.98 10.93
CA GLU A 6 1.55 -2.82 11.81
C GLU A 6 1.67 -1.50 11.02
N TYR A 7 0.85 -1.37 9.97
CA TYR A 7 0.65 -0.09 9.28
C TYR A 7 0.01 0.94 10.23
N GLU A 8 0.22 2.23 9.95
CA GLU A 8 -0.47 3.30 10.67
C GLU A 8 -1.91 3.46 10.18
N ASP A 9 -2.87 3.17 11.07
CA ASP A 9 -4.27 2.95 10.72
C ASP A 9 -4.86 4.14 9.93
N LEU A 10 -4.70 5.36 10.44
CA LEU A 10 -5.22 6.56 9.78
C LEU A 10 -4.49 6.89 8.48
N GLU A 11 -3.20 6.59 8.37
CA GLU A 11 -2.40 6.92 7.17
C GLU A 11 -2.70 5.99 5.99
N VAL A 12 -3.30 4.81 6.22
CA VAL A 12 -3.89 3.99 5.15
C VAL A 12 -5.31 4.46 4.85
N TRP A 13 -6.18 4.50 5.85
CA TRP A 13 -7.62 4.64 5.62
C TRP A 13 -8.02 6.05 5.22
N TYR A 14 -7.42 7.09 5.81
CA TYR A 14 -7.76 8.46 5.48
C TYR A 14 -7.42 8.81 4.02
N PRO A 15 -6.20 8.55 3.51
CA PRO A 15 -5.90 8.83 2.11
C PRO A 15 -6.63 7.88 1.15
N LYS A 16 -6.86 6.60 1.53
CA LYS A 16 -7.67 5.69 0.71
C LYS A 16 -9.06 6.27 0.46
N LEU A 17 -9.78 6.62 1.53
CA LEU A 17 -11.14 7.15 1.43
C LEU A 17 -11.17 8.47 0.66
N ARG A 18 -10.19 9.36 0.85
CA ARG A 18 -10.12 10.62 0.10
C ARG A 18 -9.81 10.46 -1.38
N LEU A 19 -8.95 9.52 -1.75
CA LEU A 19 -8.67 9.22 -3.15
C LEU A 19 -9.89 8.59 -3.82
N GLU A 20 -10.59 7.69 -3.12
CA GLU A 20 -11.84 7.09 -3.61
C GLU A 20 -12.95 8.13 -3.80
N GLU A 21 -13.09 9.07 -2.86
CA GLU A 21 -14.02 10.20 -3.00
C GLU A 21 -13.69 11.10 -4.19
N ALA A 22 -12.39 11.27 -4.50
CA ALA A 22 -11.92 11.99 -5.69
C ALA A 22 -12.07 11.18 -6.99
N GLY A 23 -12.63 9.97 -6.95
CA GLY A 23 -12.90 9.14 -8.12
C GLY A 23 -11.76 8.20 -8.54
N PHE A 24 -10.71 8.06 -7.72
CA PHE A 24 -9.62 7.11 -7.98
C PHE A 24 -9.96 5.73 -7.41
N GLU A 25 -9.60 4.68 -8.16
CA GLU A 25 -9.57 3.33 -7.60
C GLU A 25 -8.29 3.13 -6.78
N VAL A 26 -8.43 2.80 -5.49
CA VAL A 26 -7.28 2.58 -4.60
C VAL A 26 -7.10 1.11 -4.31
N LYS A 27 -6.07 0.51 -4.93
CA LYS A 27 -5.61 -0.85 -4.60
C LYS A 27 -4.74 -0.85 -3.34
N LEU A 28 -5.09 -1.72 -2.39
CA LEU A 28 -4.29 -2.05 -1.20
C LEU A 28 -3.32 -3.18 -1.57
N ALA A 29 -2.05 -2.82 -1.73
CA ALA A 29 -1.00 -3.71 -2.19
C ALA A 29 -0.14 -4.19 -1.01
N GLY A 30 -0.15 -5.50 -0.78
CA GLY A 30 0.55 -6.19 0.30
C GLY A 30 1.90 -6.80 -0.09
N LEU A 31 2.54 -7.44 0.89
CA LEU A 31 3.82 -8.16 0.74
C LEU A 31 3.67 -9.68 0.59
N GLY A 32 2.46 -10.23 0.64
CA GLY A 32 2.23 -11.66 0.41
C GLY A 32 1.09 -12.29 1.22
N GLU A 33 0.67 -11.65 2.30
CA GLU A 33 -0.48 -12.06 3.11
C GLU A 33 -1.79 -11.55 2.52
N ARG A 34 -2.91 -12.19 2.90
CA ARG A 34 -4.26 -11.78 2.46
C ARG A 34 -4.84 -10.61 3.25
N GLU A 35 -4.35 -10.40 4.48
CA GLU A 35 -4.80 -9.36 5.39
C GLU A 35 -3.65 -8.94 6.31
N TYR A 36 -3.62 -7.66 6.67
CA TYR A 36 -2.73 -7.10 7.69
C TYR A 36 -3.54 -6.40 8.77
N ARG A 37 -2.98 -6.34 9.98
CA ARG A 37 -3.52 -5.52 11.08
C ARG A 37 -2.71 -4.26 11.25
N GLY A 38 -3.40 -3.14 11.43
CA GLY A 38 -2.79 -1.87 11.80
C GLY A 38 -2.22 -1.91 13.21
N LYS A 39 -1.46 -0.89 13.60
CA LYS A 39 -0.94 -0.75 14.96
C LYS A 39 -2.04 -0.77 16.01
N HIS A 40 -3.23 -0.29 15.66
CA HIS A 40 -4.40 -0.27 16.53
C HIS A 40 -5.35 -1.45 16.29
N GLY A 41 -4.88 -2.47 15.55
CA GLY A 41 -5.60 -3.72 15.32
C GLY A 41 -6.60 -3.71 14.18
N TYR A 42 -6.75 -2.58 13.47
CA TYR A 42 -7.74 -2.45 12.39
C TYR A 42 -7.36 -3.36 11.21
N PRO A 43 -8.28 -4.22 10.75
CA PRO A 43 -7.99 -5.18 9.68
C PRO A 43 -7.93 -4.48 8.32
N CYS A 44 -6.98 -4.88 7.48
CA CYS A 44 -6.83 -4.42 6.11
C CYS A 44 -6.64 -5.62 5.19
N LYS A 45 -7.73 -6.04 4.53
CA LYS A 45 -7.66 -7.02 3.45
C LYS A 45 -6.98 -6.38 2.24
N VAL A 46 -6.01 -7.07 1.66
CA VAL A 46 -5.30 -6.57 0.47
C VAL A 46 -5.91 -7.08 -0.82
N ASP A 47 -5.79 -6.29 -1.88
CA ASP A 47 -6.27 -6.61 -3.22
C ASP A 47 -5.28 -7.48 -4.00
N GLY A 48 -4.01 -7.46 -3.61
CA GLY A 48 -2.93 -8.21 -4.26
C GLY A 48 -1.58 -7.84 -3.70
N ARG A 49 -0.52 -8.42 -4.28
CA ARG A 49 0.88 -8.05 -4.02
C ARG A 49 1.26 -6.83 -4.84
N VAL A 50 2.30 -6.12 -4.43
CA VAL A 50 2.82 -4.97 -5.21
C VAL A 50 3.19 -5.35 -6.65
N ALA A 51 3.67 -6.58 -6.87
CA ALA A 51 4.02 -7.11 -8.18
C ALA A 51 2.80 -7.25 -9.12
N ASP A 52 1.60 -7.45 -8.58
CA ASP A 52 0.37 -7.70 -9.35
C ASP A 52 -0.16 -6.44 -10.05
N PHE A 53 0.34 -5.25 -9.68
CA PHE A 53 -0.11 -3.96 -10.21
C PHE A 53 0.99 -3.33 -11.07
N PRO A 54 0.92 -3.40 -12.41
CA PRO A 54 1.93 -2.82 -13.29
C PRO A 54 1.97 -1.28 -13.19
N ALA A 55 3.16 -0.68 -13.32
CA ALA A 55 3.34 0.77 -13.21
C ALA A 55 2.50 1.54 -14.23
N THR A 56 2.32 0.99 -15.44
CA THR A 56 1.50 1.58 -16.51
C THR A 56 0.01 1.65 -16.18
N SER A 57 -0.47 0.91 -15.18
CA SER A 57 -1.86 0.99 -14.72
C SER A 57 -2.03 1.85 -13.45
N LEU A 58 -0.98 2.51 -12.97
CA LEU A 58 -0.99 3.25 -11.72
C LEU A 58 -0.77 4.75 -11.98
N ALA A 59 -1.66 5.58 -11.43
CA ALA A 59 -1.48 7.02 -11.40
C ALA A 59 -0.44 7.48 -10.36
N GLY A 60 -0.13 6.62 -9.37
CA GLY A 60 0.81 6.93 -8.31
C GLY A 60 0.87 5.87 -7.21
N ILE A 61 1.79 6.09 -6.26
CA ILE A 61 1.91 5.29 -5.03
C ILE A 61 1.78 6.20 -3.81
N VAL A 62 0.99 5.73 -2.84
CA VAL A 62 0.97 6.27 -1.47
C VAL A 62 1.66 5.24 -0.57
N ALA A 63 2.60 5.73 0.25
CA ALA A 63 3.37 4.95 1.20
C ALA A 63 3.07 5.43 2.64
N PRO A 64 2.06 4.84 3.29
CA PRO A 64 1.73 5.10 4.69
C PRO A 64 2.86 4.72 5.63
N GLY A 65 2.89 5.38 6.77
CA GLY A 65 3.79 5.11 7.88
C GLY A 65 3.38 3.91 8.71
N GLY A 66 3.89 3.90 9.93
CA GLY A 66 3.81 2.78 10.84
C GLY A 66 5.10 1.97 10.90
N TRP A 67 5.01 0.70 11.27
CA TRP A 67 6.13 -0.25 11.21
C TRP A 67 6.19 -0.98 9.87
N ALA A 68 5.10 -0.96 9.09
CA ALA A 68 5.04 -1.56 7.76
C ALA A 68 6.19 -1.12 6.82
N PRO A 69 6.63 0.16 6.77
CA PRO A 69 7.74 0.58 5.91
C PRO A 69 9.06 -0.17 6.14
N ASP A 70 9.36 -0.62 7.36
CA ASP A 70 10.60 -1.37 7.65
C ASP A 70 10.65 -2.73 6.93
N LYS A 71 9.47 -3.36 6.76
CA LYS A 71 9.30 -4.61 6.02
C LYS A 71 9.20 -4.34 4.52
N ILE A 72 8.40 -3.35 4.12
CA ILE A 72 8.17 -2.99 2.71
C ILE A 72 9.47 -2.59 2.01
N ARG A 73 10.35 -1.81 2.66
CA ARG A 73 11.60 -1.36 2.05
C ARG A 73 12.61 -2.48 1.76
N ARG A 74 12.37 -3.70 2.23
CA ARG A 74 13.20 -4.89 1.96
C ARG A 74 12.67 -5.70 0.77
N ASP A 75 11.47 -5.38 0.30
CA ASP A 75 10.85 -6.03 -0.85
C ASP A 75 11.36 -5.39 -2.16
N ALA A 76 12.04 -6.20 -2.97
CA ALA A 76 12.65 -5.72 -4.21
C ALA A 76 11.60 -5.25 -5.22
N GLU A 77 10.42 -5.87 -5.26
CA GLU A 77 9.33 -5.51 -6.17
C GLU A 77 8.67 -4.18 -5.75
N ALA A 78 8.52 -3.93 -4.45
CA ALA A 78 8.05 -2.66 -3.93
C ALA A 78 9.01 -1.52 -4.27
N LEU A 79 10.32 -1.72 -4.05
CA LEU A 79 11.34 -0.74 -4.43
C LEU A 79 11.37 -0.49 -5.93
N ARG A 80 11.27 -1.57 -6.74
CA ARG A 80 11.21 -1.47 -8.20
C ARG A 80 10.01 -0.65 -8.64
N ARG A 81 8.81 -0.96 -8.12
CA ARG A 81 7.59 -0.26 -8.50
C ARG A 81 7.61 1.21 -8.12
N VAL A 82 8.11 1.56 -6.94
CA VAL A 82 8.26 2.96 -6.53
C VAL A 82 9.20 3.71 -7.47
N ARG A 83 10.32 3.11 -7.88
CA ARG A 83 11.23 3.72 -8.87
C ARG A 83 10.58 3.92 -10.22
N GLU A 84 9.87 2.92 -10.74
CA GLU A 84 9.16 2.99 -12.02
C GLU A 84 8.10 4.09 -12.08
N ILE A 85 7.50 4.47 -10.95
CA ILE A 85 6.46 5.50 -10.89
C ILE A 85 7.04 6.89 -10.60
N HIS A 86 8.17 6.95 -9.89
CA HIS A 86 8.80 8.23 -9.53
C HIS A 86 9.66 8.80 -10.66
N GLN A 87 10.27 7.96 -11.50
CA GLN A 87 11.19 8.35 -12.57
C GLN A 87 10.48 8.52 -13.90
#